data_AF-A0AAD3Y400-F1
#
_entry.id   AF-A0AAD3Y400-F1
#
_cell.length_a   1.000
_cell.length_b   1.000
_cell.length_c   1.000
_cell.angle_alpha   90.00
_cell.angle_beta   90.00
_cell.angle_gamma   90.00
#
_symmetry.space_group_name_H-M   'P 1'
#
loop_
_entity.id
_entity.type
_entity.pdbx_description
1 polymer ?
#
loop_
_entity_poly.entity_id
_entity_poly.type
_entity_poly.pdbx_seq_one_letter_code
_entity_poly.pdbx_strand_id
1 'polypeptide(L)' 'MVLNFAFMEGKYNGSSLSMLGRNAALSGVREMPIVGGSGLFRFARGYAKAKTHTFDVRSGDAVVEYDVYVFHY' A
#
# COMPACT_ATOMS: atom_id res chain seq x y z
N MET A 1 5.13 0.26 9.49
CA MET A 1 5.17 -0.54 8.25
C MET A 1 5.99 0.24 7.23
N VAL A 2 6.95 -0.43 6.62
CA VAL A 2 7.80 0.11 5.55
C VAL A 2 7.73 -0.92 4.43
N LEU A 3 7.02 -0.60 3.34
CA LEU A 3 6.83 -1.53 2.23
C LEU A 3 6.71 -0.79 0.89
N ASN A 4 6.93 -1.53 -0.19
CA ASN A 4 6.73 -1.08 -1.56
C ASN A 4 5.66 -1.93 -2.24
N PHE A 5 4.78 -1.30 -3.01
CA PHE A 5 3.96 -1.97 -4.01
C PHE A 5 4.72 -1.95 -5.33
N ALA A 6 5.17 -3.12 -5.81
CA ALA A 6 5.81 -3.29 -7.11
C ALA A 6 4.81 -3.90 -8.10
N PHE A 7 4.50 -3.16 -9.17
CA PHE A 7 3.54 -3.60 -10.18
C PHE A 7 4.27 -4.37 -11.28
N MET A 8 3.83 -5.59 -11.57
CA MET A 8 4.49 -6.52 -12.51
C MET A 8 3.70 -6.73 -13.81
N GLU A 9 2.49 -6.18 -13.91
CA GLU A 9 1.59 -6.37 -15.05
C GLU A 9 0.74 -5.11 -15.31
N GLY A 10 0.09 -5.06 -16.48
CA GLY A 10 -0.83 -3.98 -16.87
C GLY A 10 -0.15 -2.63 -17.14
N LYS A 11 -0.94 -1.55 -17.07
CA LYS A 11 -0.50 -0.17 -17.39
C LYS A 11 0.69 0.29 -16.54
N TYR A 12 0.80 -0.20 -15.30
CA TYR A 12 1.81 0.26 -14.33
C TYR A 12 3.01 -0.67 -14.21
N ASN A 13 3.15 -1.68 -15.08
CA ASN A 13 4.24 -2.64 -15.04
C ASN A 13 5.63 -1.96 -14.94
N GLY A 14 6.47 -2.42 -14.01
CA GLY A 14 7.80 -1.91 -13.73
C GLY A 14 7.83 -0.65 -12.85
N SER A 15 6.67 -0.11 -12.47
CA SER A 15 6.55 1.04 -11.57
C SER A 15 6.33 0.57 -10.12
N SER A 16 6.59 1.46 -9.15
CA SER A 16 6.35 1.15 -7.75
C SER A 16 5.84 2.34 -6.94
N LEU A 17 5.18 2.06 -5.82
CA LEU A 17 4.80 3.04 -4.80
C LEU A 17 5.43 2.64 -3.47
N SER A 18 6.00 3.61 -2.75
CA SER A 18 6.57 3.41 -1.42
C SER A 18 5.64 3.93 -0.34
N MET A 19 5.41 3.11 0.68
CA MET A 19 4.54 3.42 1.80
C MET A 19 5.31 3.29 3.12
N LEU A 20 5.27 4.34 3.93
CA LEU A 20 5.85 4.36 5.27
C LEU A 20 4.84 4.93 6.24
N GLY A 21 4.33 4.09 7.13
CA GLY A 21 3.29 4.52 8.07
C GLY A 21 3.06 3.56 9.22
N ARG A 22 2.34 4.04 10.24
CA ARG A 22 1.93 3.21 11.38
C ARG A 22 0.84 2.23 10.92
N ASN A 23 1.04 0.94 11.18
CA ASN A 23 0.07 -0.11 10.86
C ASN A 23 -0.51 -0.71 12.14
N ALA A 24 -1.58 -0.13 12.66
CA ALA A 24 -2.32 -0.70 13.77
C ALA A 24 -3.30 -1.76 13.24
N ALA A 25 -2.80 -2.97 12.93
CA ALA A 25 -3.52 -4.00 12.14
C ALA A 25 -4.90 -4.42 12.69
N LEU A 26 -5.15 -4.22 13.99
CA LEU A 26 -6.43 -4.51 14.66
C LEU A 26 -7.44 -3.35 14.57
N SER A 27 -7.05 -2.20 14.03
CA SER A 27 -7.96 -1.09 13.74
C SER A 27 -8.70 -1.33 12.41
N GLY A 28 -9.96 -0.88 12.34
CA GLY A 28 -10.85 -1.16 11.20
C GLY A 28 -10.29 -0.72 9.83
N VAL A 29 -10.00 0.56 9.67
CA VAL A 29 -9.33 1.11 8.48
C VAL A 29 -8.12 1.93 8.93
N ARG A 30 -7.00 1.75 8.22
CA ARG A 30 -5.73 2.40 8.55
C ARG A 30 -5.27 3.20 7.37
N GLU A 31 -5.01 4.48 7.59
CA GLU A 31 -4.42 5.35 6.58
C GLU A 31 -2.90 5.37 6.73
N MET A 32 -2.19 5.18 5.63
CA MET A 32 -0.73 5.25 5.57
C MET A 32 -0.31 6.08 4.35
N PRO A 33 0.67 6.99 4.49
CA PRO A 33 1.05 7.87 3.40
C PRO A 33 1.88 7.13 2.35
N ILE A 34 1.63 7.48 1.08
CA ILE A 34 2.54 7.18 -0.02
C ILE A 34 3.63 8.25 -0.01
N VAL A 35 4.84 7.84 0.31
CA VAL A 35 6.00 8.74 0.49
C VAL A 35 6.82 8.91 -0.79
N GLY A 36 6.48 8.17 -1.85
CA GLY A 36 7.13 8.28 -3.15
C GLY A 36 6.73 7.16 -4.09
N GLY A 37 7.35 7.15 -5.27
CA GLY A 37 7.19 6.11 -6.27
C GLY A 37 8.28 6.16 -7.34
N SER A 38 8.33 5.10 -8.16
CA SER A 38 9.27 4.95 -9.27
C SER A 38 8.53 4.67 -10.58
N GLY A 39 9.23 4.77 -11.71
CA GLY A 39 8.64 4.56 -13.03
C GLY A 39 7.57 5.62 -13.33
N LEU A 40 6.37 5.16 -13.73
CA LEU A 40 5.21 6.01 -13.96
C LEU A 40 4.76 6.77 -12.71
N PHE A 41 5.06 6.26 -11.52
CA PHE A 41 4.73 6.92 -10.25
C PHE A 41 5.84 7.86 -9.76
N ARG A 42 6.69 8.38 -10.66
CA ARG A 42 7.72 9.35 -10.26
C ARG A 42 7.06 10.60 -9.67
N PHE A 43 7.63 11.07 -8.56
CA PHE A 43 7.08 12.16 -7.74
C PHE A 43 5.69 11.87 -7.15
N ALA A 44 5.33 10.60 -7.02
CA ALA A 44 4.06 10.21 -6.41
C ALA A 44 3.91 10.73 -4.99
N ARG A 45 2.71 11.24 -4.69
CA ARG A 45 2.24 11.59 -3.34
C ARG A 45 0.79 11.16 -3.19
N GLY A 46 0.41 10.75 -1.99
CA GLY A 46 -0.95 10.29 -1.75
C GLY A 46 -1.05 9.49 -0.46
N TYR A 47 -2.07 8.64 -0.38
CA TYR A 47 -2.34 7.81 0.78
C TYR A 47 -2.94 6.46 0.37
N ALA A 48 -2.76 5.47 1.23
CA ALA A 48 -3.39 4.17 1.13
C ALA A 48 -4.32 3.96 2.33
N LYS A 49 -5.50 3.40 2.09
CA LYS A 49 -6.39 2.85 3.11
C LYS A 49 -6.23 1.34 3.12
N ALA A 50 -5.82 0.80 4.26
CA ALA A 50 -5.69 -0.63 4.48
C ALA A 50 -6.83 -1.13 5.37
N LYS A 51 -7.52 -2.19 4.94
CA LYS A 51 -8.56 -2.88 5.71
C LYS A 51 -8.25 -4.36 5.80
N THR A 52 -8.24 -4.90 7.02
CA THR A 52 -8.00 -6.35 7.22
C THR A 52 -9.33 -7.08 7.07
N HIS A 53 -9.42 -8.02 6.15
CA HIS A 53 -10.62 -8.83 5.93
C HIS A 53 -10.58 -10.12 6.72
N THR A 54 -9.45 -10.81 6.68
CA THR A 54 -9.21 -12.03 7.45
C THR A 54 -7.87 -11.94 8.15
N PHE A 55 -7.81 -12.52 9.34
CA PHE A 55 -6.58 -12.67 10.11
C PHE A 55 -6.64 -14.00 10.87
N ASP A 56 -5.80 -14.96 10.48
CA ASP A 56 -5.61 -16.19 11.23
C ASP A 56 -4.55 -15.94 12.31
N VAL A 57 -4.98 -15.95 13.57
CA VAL A 57 -4.11 -15.70 14.72
C VAL A 57 -3.12 -16.85 14.95
N ARG A 58 -3.41 -18.06 14.48
CA ARG A 58 -2.56 -19.24 14.67
C ARG A 58 -1.40 -19.25 13.69
N SER A 59 -1.65 -18.97 12.41
CA SER A 59 -0.59 -18.90 11.39
C SER A 59 0.04 -17.51 11.29
N GLY A 60 -0.70 -16.46 11.66
CA GLY A 60 -0.33 -15.07 11.43
C GLY A 60 -0.72 -14.54 10.04
N ASP A 61 -1.40 -15.36 9.22
CA ASP A 61 -1.79 -14.98 7.86
C ASP A 61 -2.91 -13.95 7.87
N ALA A 62 -2.82 -12.98 6.96
CA ALA A 62 -3.82 -11.93 6.82
C ALA A 62 -4.13 -11.66 5.34
N VAL A 63 -5.41 -11.42 5.04
CA VAL A 63 -5.82 -10.80 3.78
C VAL A 63 -6.15 -9.34 4.07
N VAL A 64 -5.38 -8.45 3.45
CA VAL A 64 -5.51 -7.00 3.62
C VAL A 64 -5.83 -6.35 2.28
N GLU A 65 -6.98 -5.69 2.22
CA GLU A 65 -7.36 -4.86 1.08
C GLU A 65 -6.70 -3.49 1.19
N TYR A 66 -6.24 -2.99 0.05
CA TYR A 66 -5.61 -1.69 -0.08
C TYR A 66 -6.29 -0.87 -1.17
N ASP A 67 -6.91 0.25 -0.77
CA ASP A 67 -7.30 1.32 -1.69
C ASP A 67 -6.21 2.39 -1.69
N VAL A 68 -5.60 2.64 -2.84
CA VAL A 68 -4.44 3.55 -2.94
C VAL A 68 -4.77 4.72 -3.87
N TYR A 69 -4.71 5.93 -3.33
CA TYR A 69 -5.03 7.17 -4.04
C TYR A 69 -3.74 7.96 -4.23
N VAL A 70 -3.34 8.16 -5.49
CA VAL A 70 -2.03 8.73 -5.83
C VAL A 70 -2.15 9.82 -6.87
N PHE A 71 -1.46 10.94 -6.62
CA PHE A 71 -1.12 11.91 -7.65
C PHE A 71 0.31 11.65 -8.12
N HIS A 72 0.51 11.58 -9.43
CA HIS A 72 1.81 11.50 -10.09
C HIS A 72 1.74 12.27 -11.42
N TYR A 73 2.88 12.38 -12.12
CA TYR A 73 3.01 13.04 -13.43
C TYR A 73 3.00 12.03 -14.58
#